data_AF-W0I7E8-F1
#
_entry.id   AF-W0I7E8-F1
#
_cell.length_a   1.000
_cell.length_b   1.000
_cell.length_c   1.000
_cell.angle_alpha   90.00
_cell.angle_beta   90.00
_cell.angle_gamma   90.00
#
_symmetry.space_group_name_H-M   'P 1'
#
loop_
_entity.id
_entity.type
_entity.pdbx_description
1 polymer ?
#
loop_
_entity_poly.entity_id
_entity_poly.type
_entity_poly.pdbx_seq_one_letter_code
_entity_poly.pdbx_strand_id
1 'polypeptide(L)'
;MKREEFGTGLILLIFAALFWFFRPWFHGIVMGFYKNPSLIYMAVAFFVLLIYGIKAKVMPTRRNLLITRISIVLLILFFGFSILANAFSNTALYKEYHPMQVSNELELSSSKIRILPKLTAYRYAVDTIEYARYTLGASHLTIRDGTPVWGFFIIPDGAWNAIRLKDKGVLFVDMNTTQARIQRIEQELQVGPGMQIFDNLEWVLYKKHYLIDLDIPRALYYNDKLYIVVPYISYKFRVFYTVPKWGGVLVVDEEGNVEDLSPEEALKDERLRNFPIFPESLTRKIVNAQNYWKESAFANIKNLWLHHENQIELIDVSNQGNRQPFLVIANDGKEYWMVAVEPYGKAHGLAAIYLINAQNGEMS
;
A
#
# COMPACT_ATOMS: atom_id res chain seq x y z
N MET A 1 19.36 -31.91 -35.99
CA MET A 1 18.69 -31.94 -34.66
C MET A 1 19.36 -31.11 -33.57
N LYS A 2 20.69 -30.91 -33.49
CA LYS A 2 21.32 -30.22 -32.34
C LYS A 2 21.46 -28.68 -32.41
N ARG A 3 21.37 -28.05 -33.59
CA ARG A 3 21.58 -26.59 -33.74
C ARG A 3 20.31 -25.76 -33.48
N GLU A 4 19.14 -26.27 -33.90
CA GLU A 4 17.85 -25.58 -33.74
C GLU A 4 17.35 -25.62 -32.29
N GLU A 5 17.52 -26.74 -31.59
CA GLU A 5 17.18 -26.88 -30.16
C GLU A 5 18.07 -26.00 -29.25
N PHE A 6 19.33 -25.79 -29.64
CA PHE A 6 20.25 -24.91 -28.92
C PHE A 6 19.89 -23.42 -29.11
N GLY A 7 19.46 -23.06 -30.32
CA GLY A 7 18.98 -21.72 -30.64
C GLY A 7 17.69 -21.36 -29.88
N THR A 8 16.72 -22.27 -29.83
CA THR A 8 15.46 -22.05 -29.08
C THR A 8 15.68 -21.99 -27.58
N GLY A 9 16.55 -22.85 -27.03
CA GLY A 9 16.94 -22.81 -25.61
C GLY A 9 17.59 -21.49 -25.20
N LEU A 10 18.52 -20.99 -26.02
CA LEU A 10 19.18 -19.69 -25.78
C LEU A 10 18.20 -18.52 -25.83
N ILE A 11 17.28 -18.52 -26.80
CA ILE A 11 16.24 -17.50 -26.91
C ILE A 11 15.36 -17.49 -25.66
N LEU A 12 14.91 -18.65 -25.17
CA LEU A 12 14.10 -18.75 -23.95
C LEU A 12 14.85 -18.23 -22.72
N LEU A 13 16.15 -18.51 -22.60
CA LEU A 13 16.98 -17.98 -21.51
C LEU A 13 17.11 -16.46 -21.58
N ILE A 14 17.29 -15.90 -22.78
CA ILE A 14 17.33 -14.43 -22.97
C ILE A 14 15.99 -13.81 -22.56
N PHE A 15 14.86 -14.38 -22.99
CA PHE A 15 13.54 -13.90 -22.58
C PHE A 15 13.32 -14.01 -21.06
N ALA A 16 13.73 -15.10 -20.43
CA ALA A 16 13.64 -15.26 -18.98
C ALA A 16 14.51 -14.24 -18.23
N ALA A 17 15.72 -13.98 -18.71
CA ALA A 17 16.62 -12.98 -18.15
C ALA A 17 16.05 -11.56 -18.29
N LEU A 18 15.50 -11.22 -19.46
CA LEU A 18 14.82 -9.94 -19.70
C LEU A 18 13.61 -9.78 -18.80
N PHE A 19 12.76 -10.82 -18.68
CA PHE A 19 11.60 -10.79 -17.80
C PHE A 19 12.01 -10.62 -16.32
N TRP A 20 13.03 -11.34 -15.87
CA TRP A 20 13.58 -11.19 -14.52
C TRP A 20 14.15 -9.79 -14.27
N PHE A 21 14.81 -9.20 -15.28
CA PHE A 21 15.35 -7.85 -15.20
C PHE A 21 14.23 -6.79 -15.18
N PHE A 22 13.21 -6.91 -16.03
CA PHE A 22 12.09 -5.97 -16.09
C PHE A 22 10.93 -6.32 -15.16
N ARG A 23 11.12 -7.27 -14.23
CA ARG A 23 10.09 -7.72 -13.28
C ARG A 23 9.34 -6.58 -12.58
N PRO A 24 9.95 -5.46 -12.13
CA PRO A 24 9.21 -4.41 -11.43
C PRO A 24 8.06 -3.82 -12.27
N TRP A 25 8.22 -3.73 -13.60
CA TRP A 25 7.15 -3.25 -14.49
C TRP A 25 5.94 -4.19 -14.56
N PHE A 26 6.13 -5.47 -14.23
CA PHE A 26 5.08 -6.48 -14.17
C PHE A 26 4.57 -6.73 -12.75
N HIS A 27 5.03 -5.95 -11.77
CA HIS A 27 4.68 -6.11 -10.36
C HIS A 27 3.16 -6.13 -10.15
N GLY A 28 2.44 -5.14 -10.68
CA GLY A 28 0.98 -5.04 -10.53
C GLY A 28 0.22 -6.27 -11.07
N ILE A 29 0.68 -6.84 -12.18
CA ILE A 29 0.08 -8.06 -12.78
C ILE A 29 0.33 -9.25 -11.85
N VAL A 30 1.60 -9.47 -11.45
CA VAL A 30 1.95 -10.60 -10.59
C VAL A 30 1.25 -10.50 -9.24
N MET A 31 1.23 -9.31 -8.64
CA MET A 31 0.53 -9.06 -7.39
C MET A 31 -0.98 -9.24 -7.51
N GLY A 32 -1.60 -8.95 -8.66
CA GLY A 32 -3.00 -9.23 -8.92
C GLY A 32 -3.35 -10.72 -8.72
N PHE A 33 -2.51 -11.61 -9.27
CA PHE A 33 -2.64 -13.07 -9.09
C PHE A 33 -2.23 -13.53 -7.69
N TYR A 34 -1.15 -12.96 -7.15
CA TYR A 34 -0.63 -13.33 -5.83
C TYR A 34 -1.64 -13.03 -4.71
N LYS A 35 -2.28 -11.85 -4.75
CA LYS A 35 -3.31 -11.46 -3.78
C LYS A 35 -4.59 -12.27 -3.92
N ASN A 36 -4.89 -12.76 -5.12
CA ASN A 36 -6.10 -13.50 -5.44
C ASN A 36 -5.76 -14.87 -6.04
N PRO A 37 -5.43 -15.87 -5.20
CA PRO A 37 -5.02 -17.20 -5.67
C PRO A 37 -6.09 -17.91 -6.50
N SER A 38 -7.38 -17.57 -6.30
CA SER A 38 -8.50 -17.99 -7.16
C SER A 38 -8.25 -17.72 -8.65
N LEU A 39 -7.63 -16.59 -9.00
CA LEU A 39 -7.29 -16.24 -10.38
C LEU A 39 -6.27 -17.21 -10.97
N ILE A 40 -5.32 -17.70 -10.16
CA ILE A 40 -4.33 -18.70 -10.60
C ILE A 40 -5.03 -20.02 -10.91
N TYR A 41 -5.90 -20.49 -10.02
CA TYR A 41 -6.66 -21.72 -10.27
C TYR A 41 -7.60 -21.60 -11.47
N MET A 42 -8.22 -20.43 -11.67
CA MET A 42 -9.00 -20.15 -12.88
C MET A 42 -8.15 -20.19 -14.13
N ALA A 43 -6.97 -19.55 -14.12
CA ALA A 43 -6.06 -19.57 -15.27
C ALA A 43 -5.66 -21.01 -15.62
N VAL A 44 -5.27 -21.82 -14.63
CA VAL A 44 -4.94 -23.24 -14.83
C VAL A 44 -6.13 -24.01 -15.38
N ALA A 45 -7.33 -23.86 -14.79
CA ALA A 45 -8.54 -24.53 -15.26
C ALA A 45 -8.91 -24.11 -16.70
N PHE A 46 -8.71 -22.84 -17.05
CA PHE A 46 -8.94 -22.30 -18.38
C PHE A 46 -7.96 -22.87 -19.41
N PHE A 47 -6.66 -22.94 -19.08
CA PHE A 47 -5.67 -23.55 -19.97
C PHE A 47 -5.94 -25.04 -20.20
N VAL A 48 -6.31 -25.78 -19.15
CA VAL A 48 -6.73 -27.17 -19.27
C VAL A 48 -7.98 -27.28 -20.15
N LEU A 49 -8.98 -26.41 -19.95
CA LEU A 49 -10.17 -26.36 -20.79
C LEU A 49 -9.84 -26.09 -22.26
N LEU A 50 -8.92 -25.17 -22.55
CA LEU A 50 -8.51 -24.82 -23.91
C LEU A 50 -7.87 -26.03 -24.60
N ILE A 51 -6.89 -26.67 -23.94
CA ILE A 51 -6.18 -27.83 -24.50
C ILE A 51 -7.13 -29.01 -24.71
N TYR A 52 -7.91 -29.37 -23.68
CA TYR A 52 -8.77 -30.55 -23.73
C TYR A 52 -10.08 -30.31 -24.48
N GLY A 53 -10.55 -29.07 -24.56
CA GLY A 53 -11.70 -28.68 -25.38
C GLY A 53 -11.39 -28.79 -26.87
N ILE A 54 -10.20 -28.34 -27.30
CA ILE A 54 -9.72 -28.56 -28.68
C ILE A 54 -9.59 -30.06 -28.95
N LYS A 55 -8.93 -30.81 -28.06
CA LYS A 55 -8.79 -32.27 -28.21
C LYS A 55 -10.14 -32.99 -28.23
N ALA A 56 -11.12 -32.57 -27.43
CA ALA A 56 -12.45 -33.16 -27.42
C ALA A 56 -13.20 -32.91 -28.73
N LYS A 57 -12.98 -31.75 -29.38
CA LYS A 57 -13.57 -31.42 -30.68
C LYS A 57 -12.93 -32.20 -31.84
N VAL A 58 -11.60 -32.37 -31.82
CA VAL A 58 -10.85 -33.05 -32.89
C VAL A 58 -10.82 -34.57 -32.72
N MET A 59 -10.68 -35.05 -31.49
CA MET A 59 -10.61 -36.47 -31.12
C MET A 59 -11.48 -36.74 -29.89
N PRO A 60 -12.81 -36.91 -30.08
CA PRO A 60 -13.76 -37.09 -28.99
C PRO A 60 -13.55 -38.44 -28.30
N THR A 61 -12.84 -38.43 -27.18
CA THR A 61 -12.76 -39.57 -26.26
C THR A 61 -13.53 -39.25 -24.98
N ARG A 62 -14.07 -40.28 -24.30
CA ARG A 62 -14.77 -40.12 -23.02
C ARG A 62 -13.94 -39.35 -21.99
N ARG A 63 -12.62 -39.56 -21.99
CA ARG A 63 -11.65 -38.85 -21.14
C ARG A 63 -11.58 -37.36 -21.46
N ASN A 64 -11.42 -36.98 -22.74
CA ASN A 64 -11.33 -35.57 -23.13
C ASN A 64 -12.63 -34.81 -22.81
N LEU A 65 -13.79 -35.44 -23.03
CA LEU A 65 -15.09 -34.87 -22.68
C LEU A 65 -15.27 -34.71 -21.17
N LEU A 66 -14.84 -35.70 -20.37
CA LEU A 66 -14.90 -35.63 -18.91
C LEU A 66 -14.01 -34.50 -18.36
N ILE A 67 -12.75 -34.41 -18.81
CA ILE A 67 -11.83 -33.35 -18.38
C ILE A 67 -12.40 -31.98 -18.73
N THR A 68 -12.93 -31.81 -19.95
CA THR A 68 -13.58 -30.55 -20.38
C THR A 68 -14.71 -30.16 -19.43
N ARG A 69 -15.61 -31.10 -19.09
CA ARG A 69 -16.73 -30.84 -18.16
C ARG A 69 -16.25 -30.47 -16.76
N ILE A 70 -15.25 -31.20 -16.24
CA ILE A 70 -14.65 -30.91 -14.92
C ILE A 70 -14.03 -29.52 -14.92
N SER A 71 -13.27 -29.15 -15.96
CA SER A 71 -12.67 -27.82 -16.07
C SER A 71 -13.70 -26.69 -16.10
N ILE A 72 -14.85 -26.89 -16.77
CA ILE A 72 -15.95 -25.91 -16.75
C ILE A 72 -16.50 -25.75 -15.33
N VAL A 73 -16.77 -26.85 -14.63
CA VAL A 73 -17.27 -26.81 -13.24
C VAL A 73 -16.26 -26.12 -12.32
N LEU A 74 -14.96 -26.44 -12.46
CA LEU A 74 -13.89 -25.81 -11.68
C LEU A 74 -13.79 -24.31 -11.96
N LEU A 75 -13.94 -23.87 -13.22
CA LEU A 75 -13.94 -22.45 -13.56
C LEU A 75 -15.08 -21.71 -12.86
N ILE A 76 -16.30 -22.25 -12.90
CA ILE A 76 -17.46 -21.68 -12.22
C ILE A 76 -17.20 -21.62 -10.70
N LEU A 77 -16.66 -22.69 -10.13
CA LEU A 77 -16.34 -22.78 -8.71
C LEU A 77 -15.28 -21.74 -8.28
N PHE A 78 -14.17 -21.65 -9.01
CA PHE A 78 -13.09 -20.69 -8.71
C PHE A 78 -13.52 -19.24 -8.96
N PHE A 79 -14.40 -18.98 -9.93
CA PHE A 79 -15.04 -17.68 -10.10
C PHE A 79 -15.87 -17.31 -8.87
N GLY A 80 -16.69 -18.24 -8.37
CA GLY A 80 -17.41 -18.09 -7.10
C GLY A 80 -16.48 -17.78 -5.93
N PHE A 81 -15.39 -18.54 -5.76
CA PHE A 81 -14.40 -18.26 -4.72
C PHE A 81 -13.72 -16.90 -4.89
N SER A 82 -13.48 -16.44 -6.12
CA SER A 82 -12.88 -15.13 -6.37
C SER A 82 -13.78 -13.97 -5.90
N ILE A 83 -15.10 -14.09 -6.07
CA ILE A 83 -16.05 -13.11 -5.56
C ILE A 83 -16.04 -13.08 -4.03
N LEU A 84 -15.94 -14.26 -3.40
CA LEU A 84 -15.99 -14.39 -1.95
C LEU A 84 -14.64 -14.07 -1.28
N ALA A 85 -13.52 -14.17 -1.99
CA ALA A 85 -12.16 -14.06 -1.45
C ALA A 85 -11.95 -12.78 -0.62
N ASN A 86 -12.47 -11.65 -1.08
CA ASN A 86 -12.38 -10.38 -0.35
C ASN A 86 -13.10 -10.45 1.01
N ALA A 87 -14.29 -11.06 1.07
CA ALA A 87 -15.02 -11.20 2.32
C ALA A 87 -14.28 -12.11 3.31
N PHE A 88 -13.73 -13.24 2.83
CA PHE A 88 -12.90 -14.12 3.65
C PHE A 88 -11.63 -13.43 4.16
N SER A 89 -10.96 -12.64 3.32
CA SER A 89 -9.79 -11.84 3.72
C SER A 89 -10.16 -10.84 4.82
N ASN A 90 -11.23 -10.07 4.66
CA ASN A 90 -11.63 -9.06 5.65
C ASN A 90 -12.15 -9.70 6.95
N THR A 91 -12.88 -10.81 6.89
CA THR A 91 -13.25 -11.56 8.11
C THR A 91 -12.01 -12.07 8.85
N ALA A 92 -10.97 -12.53 8.14
CA ALA A 92 -9.72 -12.92 8.77
C ALA A 92 -8.97 -11.72 9.37
N LEU A 93 -8.98 -10.57 8.69
CA LEU A 93 -8.36 -9.34 9.16
C LEU A 93 -9.06 -8.79 10.41
N TYR A 94 -10.39 -8.80 10.44
CA TYR A 94 -11.20 -8.44 11.61
C TYR A 94 -10.85 -9.31 12.82
N LYS A 95 -10.70 -10.63 12.63
CA LYS A 95 -10.33 -11.56 13.71
C LYS A 95 -8.93 -11.33 14.27
N GLU A 96 -8.05 -10.71 13.49
CA GLU A 96 -6.69 -10.38 13.91
C GLU A 96 -6.63 -8.99 14.59
N TYR A 97 -7.39 -8.04 14.09
CA TYR A 97 -7.46 -6.66 14.59
C TYR A 97 -8.83 -6.38 15.19
N HIS A 98 -9.00 -6.78 16.45
CA HIS A 98 -10.16 -6.40 17.25
C HIS A 98 -9.88 -5.09 17.99
N PRO A 99 -10.77 -4.10 17.92
CA PRO A 99 -10.63 -2.90 18.72
C PRO A 99 -10.75 -3.27 20.19
N MET A 100 -9.74 -2.91 20.99
CA MET A 100 -9.88 -2.92 22.43
C MET A 100 -10.56 -1.62 22.83
N GLN A 101 -11.75 -1.70 23.45
CA GLN A 101 -12.42 -0.49 23.93
C GLN A 101 -11.49 0.25 24.90
N VAL A 102 -11.06 1.45 24.51
CA VAL A 102 -10.26 2.29 25.39
C VAL A 102 -11.16 2.75 26.54
N SER A 103 -10.87 2.28 27.74
CA SER A 103 -11.65 2.64 28.94
C SER A 103 -11.37 4.05 29.44
N ASN A 104 -10.25 4.66 29.01
CA ASN A 104 -9.83 6.01 29.38
C ASN A 104 -9.86 6.91 28.14
N GLU A 105 -10.22 8.18 28.32
CA GLU A 105 -10.18 9.17 27.24
C GLU A 105 -8.72 9.29 26.73
N LEU A 106 -8.50 9.04 25.43
CA LEU A 106 -7.20 9.33 24.82
C LEU A 106 -7.05 10.85 24.73
N GLU A 107 -6.19 11.41 25.57
CA GLU A 107 -5.90 12.85 25.52
C GLU A 107 -4.94 13.16 24.36
N LEU A 108 -5.47 13.82 23.32
CA LEU A 108 -4.66 14.31 22.21
C LEU A 108 -3.81 15.51 22.64
N SER A 109 -2.61 15.62 22.06
CA SER A 109 -1.70 16.72 22.33
C SER A 109 -2.27 18.06 21.88
N SER A 110 -2.37 19.01 22.80
CA SER A 110 -2.79 20.38 22.49
C SER A 110 -1.70 21.22 21.82
N SER A 111 -0.44 20.79 21.89
CA SER A 111 0.70 21.49 21.28
C SER A 111 1.11 20.93 19.92
N LYS A 112 0.63 19.73 19.56
CA LYS A 112 0.96 19.03 18.30
C LYS A 112 -0.30 18.76 17.47
N ILE A 113 -1.09 19.82 17.26
CA ILE A 113 -2.37 19.76 16.56
C ILE A 113 -2.17 20.01 15.06
N ARG A 114 -2.78 19.18 14.23
CA ARG A 114 -2.91 19.43 12.80
C ARG A 114 -3.93 20.52 12.51
N ILE A 115 -3.46 21.76 12.32
CA ILE A 115 -4.32 22.90 11.99
C ILE A 115 -4.21 23.25 10.49
N LEU A 116 -3.04 23.04 9.86
CA LEU A 116 -2.82 23.42 8.47
C LEU A 116 -3.36 22.37 7.47
N PRO A 117 -4.33 22.73 6.60
CA PRO A 117 -4.82 21.83 5.56
C PRO A 117 -3.75 21.54 4.49
N LYS A 118 -3.83 20.34 3.90
CA LYS A 118 -2.92 19.87 2.84
C LYS A 118 -2.78 20.86 1.68
N LEU A 119 -3.90 21.37 1.18
CA LEU A 119 -3.90 22.27 0.01
C LEU A 119 -3.19 23.60 0.32
N THR A 120 -3.41 24.14 1.52
CA THR A 120 -2.73 25.36 1.98
C THR A 120 -1.24 25.13 2.14
N ALA A 121 -0.84 24.00 2.74
CA ALA A 121 0.56 23.62 2.89
C ALA A 121 1.26 23.46 1.52
N TYR A 122 0.59 22.86 0.55
CA TYR A 122 1.12 22.74 -0.82
C TYR A 122 1.32 24.11 -1.47
N ARG A 123 0.38 25.06 -1.31
CA ARG A 123 0.53 26.43 -1.83
C ARG A 123 1.74 27.12 -1.23
N TYR A 124 1.85 27.11 0.09
CA TYR A 124 3.02 27.64 0.80
C TYR A 124 4.32 27.02 0.29
N ALA A 125 4.37 25.70 0.12
CA ALA A 125 5.57 25.00 -0.34
C ALA A 125 5.95 25.38 -1.79
N VAL A 126 4.99 25.35 -2.72
CA VAL A 126 5.22 25.68 -4.14
C VAL A 126 5.69 27.11 -4.31
N ASP A 127 5.12 28.06 -3.56
CA ASP A 127 5.48 29.48 -3.65
C ASP A 127 6.94 29.75 -3.25
N THR A 128 7.61 28.79 -2.59
CA THR A 128 9.05 28.89 -2.28
C THR A 128 9.95 28.30 -3.35
N ILE A 129 9.43 27.50 -4.30
CA ILE A 129 10.28 26.85 -5.31
C ILE A 129 10.69 27.86 -6.38
N GLU A 130 12.00 28.03 -6.52
CA GLU A 130 12.62 28.92 -7.52
C GLU A 130 13.22 28.14 -8.71
N TYR A 131 13.00 26.82 -8.75
CA TYR A 131 13.64 25.91 -9.68
C TYR A 131 12.79 25.64 -10.92
N ALA A 132 13.16 26.23 -12.06
CA ALA A 132 12.38 26.13 -13.31
C ALA A 132 12.15 24.71 -13.87
N ARG A 133 12.95 23.71 -13.46
CA ARG A 133 12.82 22.31 -13.93
C ARG A 133 12.31 21.35 -12.85
N TYR A 134 11.82 21.87 -11.74
CA TYR A 134 11.40 21.08 -10.59
C TYR A 134 10.02 21.53 -10.10
N THR A 135 9.33 20.59 -9.47
CA THR A 135 8.02 20.79 -8.86
C THR A 135 7.96 19.99 -7.55
N LEU A 136 6.79 19.98 -6.90
CA LEU A 136 6.56 19.17 -5.72
C LEU A 136 5.86 17.86 -6.05
N GLY A 137 6.37 16.79 -5.45
CA GLY A 137 5.71 15.50 -5.44
C GLY A 137 4.45 15.49 -4.57
N ALA A 138 3.81 14.33 -4.51
CA ALA A 138 2.66 14.14 -3.63
C ALA A 138 3.04 14.40 -2.16
N SER A 139 2.17 15.13 -1.45
CA SER A 139 2.32 15.35 -0.01
C SER A 139 2.25 14.03 0.75
N HIS A 140 3.03 13.90 1.80
CA HIS A 140 2.89 12.83 2.78
C HIS A 140 2.92 13.39 4.20
N LEU A 141 2.29 12.68 5.13
CA LEU A 141 2.37 12.99 6.55
C LEU A 141 3.67 12.41 7.10
N THR A 142 4.42 13.22 7.83
CA THR A 142 5.63 12.77 8.50
C THR A 142 5.84 13.58 9.77
N ILE A 143 6.90 13.26 10.50
CA ILE A 143 7.25 13.91 11.76
C ILE A 143 8.64 14.50 11.64
N ARG A 144 8.77 15.72 12.14
CA ARG A 144 10.05 16.41 12.25
C ARG A 144 10.15 17.03 13.63
N ASP A 145 11.22 16.71 14.34
CA ASP A 145 11.47 17.20 15.71
C ASP A 145 10.26 16.97 16.64
N GLY A 146 9.61 15.80 16.49
CA GLY A 146 8.43 15.40 17.25
C GLY A 146 7.14 16.15 16.88
N THR A 147 7.11 16.94 15.82
CA THR A 147 5.96 17.71 15.34
C THR A 147 5.46 17.15 14.00
N PRO A 148 4.13 17.01 13.79
CA PRO A 148 3.60 16.60 12.50
C PRO A 148 3.87 17.68 11.45
N VAL A 149 4.35 17.27 10.28
CA VAL A 149 4.63 18.15 9.15
C VAL A 149 4.13 17.54 7.84
N TRP A 150 3.79 18.41 6.88
CA TRP A 150 3.59 18.00 5.50
C TRP A 150 4.94 17.92 4.80
N GLY A 151 5.33 16.73 4.37
CA GLY A 151 6.51 16.51 3.54
C GLY A 151 6.18 16.55 2.06
N PHE A 152 7.04 17.21 1.28
CA PHE A 152 6.96 17.24 -0.19
C PHE A 152 8.35 17.03 -0.79
N PHE A 153 8.54 15.97 -1.55
CA PHE A 153 9.77 15.78 -2.33
C PHE A 153 9.86 16.84 -3.43
N ILE A 154 11.05 17.41 -3.62
CA ILE A 154 11.35 18.32 -4.73
C ILE A 154 11.76 17.45 -5.92
N ILE A 155 10.84 17.25 -6.84
CA ILE A 155 10.98 16.29 -7.94
C ILE A 155 11.20 17.01 -9.27
N PRO A 156 11.83 16.37 -10.27
CA PRO A 156 11.91 16.90 -11.63
C PRO A 156 10.52 17.12 -12.23
N ASP A 157 10.32 18.24 -12.93
CA ASP A 157 9.05 18.55 -13.58
C ASP A 157 9.03 18.10 -15.05
N GLY A 158 8.03 17.29 -15.41
CA GLY A 158 7.88 16.74 -16.76
C GLY A 158 8.72 15.49 -17.04
N ALA A 159 8.24 14.66 -17.97
CA ALA A 159 8.78 13.32 -18.23
C ALA A 159 10.28 13.32 -18.62
N TRP A 160 10.73 14.30 -19.39
CA TRP A 160 12.12 14.38 -19.83
C TRP A 160 13.08 14.72 -18.70
N ASN A 161 12.67 15.62 -17.81
CA ASN A 161 13.47 15.96 -16.64
C ASN A 161 13.48 14.80 -15.65
N ALA A 162 12.35 14.09 -15.48
CA ALA A 162 12.25 12.93 -14.60
C ALA A 162 13.16 11.74 -15.01
N ILE A 163 13.59 11.67 -16.27
CA ILE A 163 14.56 10.68 -16.76
C ILE A 163 16.02 11.13 -16.54
N ARG A 164 16.27 12.45 -16.52
CA ARG A 164 17.62 13.03 -16.57
C ARG A 164 18.11 13.62 -15.25
N LEU A 165 17.19 14.09 -14.42
CA LEU A 165 17.47 14.82 -13.21
C LEU A 165 17.11 13.97 -12.00
N LYS A 166 17.81 14.23 -10.91
CA LYS A 166 17.57 13.65 -9.60
C LYS A 166 16.65 14.53 -8.77
N ASP A 167 15.85 13.94 -7.90
CA ASP A 167 15.10 14.62 -6.86
C ASP A 167 16.07 15.45 -6.00
N LYS A 168 15.72 16.72 -5.76
CA LYS A 168 16.63 17.73 -5.20
C LYS A 168 16.52 17.86 -3.66
N GLY A 169 15.71 17.02 -3.03
CA GLY A 169 15.51 17.00 -1.59
C GLY A 169 14.04 17.11 -1.20
N VAL A 170 13.76 17.77 -0.09
CA VAL A 170 12.42 17.80 0.52
C VAL A 170 12.09 19.15 1.16
N LEU A 171 10.81 19.52 1.08
CA LEU A 171 10.20 20.59 1.88
C LEU A 171 9.35 20.01 3.00
N PHE A 172 9.52 20.54 4.20
CA PHE A 172 8.65 20.29 5.34
C PHE A 172 7.85 21.55 5.66
N VAL A 173 6.53 21.43 5.74
CA VAL A 173 5.64 22.53 6.14
C VAL A 173 5.01 22.20 7.48
N ASP A 174 5.21 23.08 8.46
CA ASP A 174 4.69 22.92 9.82
C ASP A 174 3.15 22.85 9.82
N MET A 175 2.58 21.85 10.50
CA MET A 175 1.14 21.66 10.57
C MET A 175 0.50 22.28 11.82
N ASN A 176 1.31 22.67 12.82
CA ASN A 176 0.85 23.23 14.10
C ASN A 176 0.50 24.72 14.01
N THR A 177 0.76 25.37 12.88
CA THR A 177 0.52 26.80 12.69
C THR A 177 -0.13 27.07 11.34
N THR A 178 -0.90 28.14 11.25
CA THR A 178 -1.45 28.65 9.99
C THR A 178 -0.45 29.52 9.22
N GLN A 179 0.66 29.91 9.85
CA GLN A 179 1.74 30.67 9.23
C GLN A 179 2.53 29.80 8.24
N ALA A 180 3.07 30.41 7.20
CA ALA A 180 3.93 29.73 6.22
C ALA A 180 5.33 29.46 6.83
N ARG A 181 5.42 28.44 7.69
CA ARG A 181 6.68 27.98 8.26
C ARG A 181 7.17 26.75 7.50
N ILE A 182 8.17 26.97 6.66
CA ILE A 182 8.69 25.98 5.72
C ILE A 182 10.16 25.76 6.02
N GLN A 183 10.58 24.49 6.03
CA GLN A 183 11.98 24.11 6.09
C GLN A 183 12.33 23.36 4.82
N ARG A 184 13.45 23.74 4.21
CA ARG A 184 13.96 23.11 3.00
C ARG A 184 15.24 22.39 3.31
N ILE A 185 15.31 21.13 2.89
CA ILE A 185 16.52 20.33 2.90
C ILE A 185 16.86 20.05 1.45
N GLU A 186 17.97 20.63 0.98
CA GLU A 186 18.47 20.46 -0.39
C GLU A 186 19.58 19.40 -0.42
N GLN A 187 19.16 18.14 -0.42
CA GLN A 187 20.04 16.97 -0.56
C GLN A 187 19.56 16.17 -1.76
N GLU A 188 20.44 15.98 -2.73
CA GLU A 188 20.12 15.22 -3.94
C GLU A 188 19.98 13.74 -3.60
N LEU A 189 18.86 13.14 -3.99
CA LEU A 189 18.61 11.72 -3.81
C LEU A 189 19.03 10.98 -5.08
N GLN A 190 19.74 9.86 -4.99
CA GLN A 190 20.09 9.06 -6.18
C GLN A 190 18.92 8.22 -6.69
N VAL A 191 18.01 7.87 -5.77
CA VAL A 191 16.76 7.14 -6.01
C VAL A 191 15.63 7.91 -5.35
N GLY A 192 14.55 8.18 -6.08
CA GLY A 192 13.47 9.01 -5.56
C GLY A 192 12.13 8.78 -6.26
N PRO A 193 11.03 9.22 -5.62
CA PRO A 193 9.68 9.05 -6.16
C PRO A 193 9.43 9.87 -7.45
N GLY A 194 10.21 10.93 -7.69
CA GLY A 194 10.10 11.77 -8.88
C GLY A 194 10.80 11.25 -10.13
N MET A 195 11.73 10.30 -9.97
CA MET A 195 12.62 9.81 -11.03
C MET A 195 11.98 8.66 -11.84
N GLN A 196 12.57 8.32 -12.98
CA GLN A 196 12.01 7.36 -13.94
C GLN A 196 13.04 6.31 -14.40
N ILE A 197 12.54 5.14 -14.80
CA ILE A 197 13.33 4.01 -15.33
C ILE A 197 14.04 3.21 -14.22
N PHE A 198 15.30 3.51 -13.90
CA PHE A 198 16.14 2.66 -13.02
C PHE A 198 16.46 3.29 -11.67
N ASP A 199 16.36 4.62 -11.57
CA ASP A 199 16.45 5.40 -10.34
C ASP A 199 15.06 5.73 -9.75
N ASN A 200 14.01 5.24 -10.39
CA ASN A 200 12.67 5.26 -9.85
C ASN A 200 12.60 4.45 -8.54
N LEU A 201 12.02 5.05 -7.49
CA LEU A 201 11.90 4.42 -6.18
C LEU A 201 11.25 3.03 -6.23
N GLU A 202 10.06 2.91 -6.85
CA GLU A 202 9.35 1.63 -6.91
C GLU A 202 10.17 0.55 -7.64
N TRP A 203 10.86 0.91 -8.72
CA TRP A 203 11.74 -0.01 -9.44
C TRP A 203 12.81 -0.61 -8.51
N VAL A 204 13.51 0.24 -7.76
CA VAL A 204 14.58 -0.20 -6.85
C VAL A 204 14.01 -1.03 -5.69
N LEU A 205 12.89 -0.60 -5.11
CA LEU A 205 12.25 -1.31 -4.00
C LEU A 205 11.72 -2.69 -4.43
N TYR A 206 11.06 -2.80 -5.57
CA TYR A 206 10.60 -4.10 -6.09
C TYR A 206 11.73 -5.01 -6.57
N LYS A 207 12.90 -4.45 -6.88
CA LYS A 207 14.11 -5.25 -7.10
C LYS A 207 14.58 -5.91 -5.82
N LYS A 208 14.53 -5.17 -4.69
CA LYS A 208 14.89 -5.67 -3.36
C LYS A 208 13.87 -6.69 -2.83
N HIS A 209 12.59 -6.32 -2.83
CA HIS A 209 11.51 -7.11 -2.27
C HIS A 209 10.28 -7.04 -3.19
N TYR A 210 9.96 -8.16 -3.86
CA TYR A 210 9.04 -8.13 -5.01
C TYR A 210 7.58 -8.46 -4.68
N LEU A 211 7.29 -9.31 -3.68
CA LEU A 211 5.92 -9.78 -3.41
C LEU A 211 5.23 -8.97 -2.30
N ILE A 212 5.24 -7.64 -2.44
CA ILE A 212 4.78 -6.70 -1.41
C ILE A 212 3.99 -5.55 -2.04
N ASP A 213 3.11 -4.94 -1.26
CA ASP A 213 2.53 -3.64 -1.60
C ASP A 213 3.28 -2.54 -0.84
N LEU A 214 3.90 -1.62 -1.58
CA LEU A 214 4.50 -0.42 -1.01
C LEU A 214 3.40 0.54 -0.56
N ASP A 215 3.57 1.13 0.62
CA ASP A 215 2.73 2.23 1.10
C ASP A 215 3.33 3.59 0.66
N ILE A 216 2.79 4.69 1.20
CA ILE A 216 3.22 6.04 0.81
C ILE A 216 4.67 6.26 1.27
N PRO A 217 5.58 6.67 0.37
CA PRO A 217 6.95 7.02 0.75
C PRO A 217 6.98 8.32 1.55
N ARG A 218 7.75 8.32 2.64
CA ARG A 218 7.86 9.47 3.56
C ARG A 218 9.31 9.89 3.72
N ALA A 219 9.54 11.19 3.75
CA ALA A 219 10.84 11.74 4.09
C ALA A 219 11.07 11.68 5.61
N LEU A 220 12.23 11.17 5.99
CA LEU A 220 12.79 11.22 7.33
C LEU A 220 14.11 11.99 7.25
N TYR A 221 14.24 13.03 8.05
CA TYR A 221 15.51 13.74 8.20
C TYR A 221 16.08 13.45 9.57
N TYR A 222 17.25 12.81 9.62
CA TYR A 222 17.85 12.33 10.86
C TYR A 222 19.39 12.41 10.77
N ASN A 223 20.02 13.01 11.78
CA ASN A 223 21.48 13.23 11.84
C ASN A 223 22.06 13.82 10.55
N ASP A 224 21.44 14.89 10.06
CA ASP A 224 21.82 15.61 8.84
C ASP A 224 21.81 14.80 7.54
N LYS A 225 21.05 13.70 7.54
CA LYS A 225 20.81 12.86 6.36
C LYS A 225 19.32 12.75 6.06
N LEU A 226 19.00 12.75 4.77
CA LEU A 226 17.67 12.49 4.27
C LEU A 226 17.50 11.00 3.92
N TYR A 227 16.42 10.42 4.42
CA TYR A 227 16.01 9.06 4.11
C TYR A 227 14.60 9.05 3.53
N ILE A 228 14.33 8.10 2.65
CA ILE A 228 12.98 7.75 2.22
C ILE A 228 12.57 6.48 2.97
N VAL A 229 11.55 6.60 3.80
CA VAL A 229 10.97 5.48 4.56
C VAL A 229 9.69 5.03 3.88
N VAL A 230 9.62 3.76 3.51
CA VAL A 230 8.49 3.17 2.79
C VAL A 230 8.02 1.92 3.54
N PRO A 231 6.99 2.04 4.39
CA PRO A 231 6.29 0.88 4.95
C PRO A 231 5.74 0.00 3.83
N TYR A 232 5.67 -1.31 4.06
CA TYR A 232 5.07 -2.21 3.07
C TYR A 232 4.16 -3.28 3.71
N ILE A 233 3.26 -3.79 2.88
CA ILE A 233 2.27 -4.81 3.22
C ILE A 233 2.69 -6.12 2.57
N SER A 234 2.81 -7.16 3.38
CA SER A 234 3.00 -8.54 2.94
C SER A 234 1.67 -9.29 3.00
N TYR A 235 1.64 -10.52 2.45
CA TYR A 235 0.41 -11.29 2.34
C TYR A 235 0.59 -12.70 2.90
N LYS A 236 -0.26 -13.06 3.87
CA LYS A 236 -0.34 -14.43 4.36
C LYS A 236 -1.29 -15.23 3.49
N PHE A 237 -0.73 -16.21 2.78
CA PHE A 237 -1.48 -17.08 1.88
C PHE A 237 -2.44 -17.99 2.67
N ARG A 238 -3.68 -18.09 2.18
CA ARG A 238 -4.65 -19.12 2.51
C ARG A 238 -5.03 -19.82 1.20
N VAL A 239 -5.84 -20.87 1.26
CA VAL A 239 -6.10 -21.75 0.08
C VAL A 239 -6.57 -20.96 -1.16
N PHE A 240 -7.54 -20.04 -1.01
CA PHE A 240 -8.15 -19.32 -2.13
C PHE A 240 -8.17 -17.78 -1.97
N TYR A 241 -7.58 -17.26 -0.88
CA TYR A 241 -7.48 -15.83 -0.60
C TYR A 241 -6.17 -15.54 0.14
N THR A 242 -5.79 -14.27 0.23
CA THR A 242 -4.66 -13.82 1.05
C THR A 242 -5.16 -12.88 2.14
N VAL A 243 -4.39 -12.74 3.22
CA VAL A 243 -4.67 -11.76 4.29
C VAL A 243 -3.52 -10.76 4.33
N PRO A 244 -3.75 -9.45 4.15
CA PRO A 244 -2.71 -8.44 4.22
C PRO A 244 -2.19 -8.30 5.65
N LYS A 245 -0.88 -8.10 5.80
CA LYS A 245 -0.19 -7.88 7.09
C LYS A 245 0.89 -6.83 6.93
N TRP A 246 1.27 -6.20 8.04
CA TRP A 246 2.46 -5.36 8.04
C TRP A 246 3.69 -6.21 7.75
N GLY A 247 4.37 -5.92 6.64
CA GLY A 247 5.49 -6.72 6.16
C GLY A 247 6.84 -6.24 6.66
N GLY A 248 6.96 -4.95 6.98
CA GLY A 248 8.21 -4.30 7.35
C GLY A 248 8.29 -2.88 6.78
N VAL A 249 9.51 -2.35 6.71
CA VAL A 249 9.83 -1.00 6.27
C VAL A 249 11.09 -1.03 5.42
N LEU A 250 11.01 -0.43 4.24
CA LEU A 250 12.19 -0.19 3.40
C LEU A 250 12.71 1.23 3.69
N VAL A 251 13.99 1.35 3.98
CA VAL A 251 14.66 2.64 4.20
C VAL A 251 15.67 2.85 3.09
N VAL A 252 15.56 3.98 2.39
CA VAL A 252 16.45 4.37 1.30
C VAL A 252 17.25 5.59 1.73
N ASP A 253 18.58 5.53 1.62
CA ASP A 253 19.46 6.68 1.88
C ASP A 253 19.63 7.57 0.63
N GLU A 254 20.40 8.65 0.78
CA GLU A 254 20.66 9.63 -0.28
C GLU A 254 21.40 9.01 -1.47
N GLU A 255 22.26 8.03 -1.20
CA GLU A 255 23.02 7.28 -2.20
C GLU A 255 22.20 6.22 -2.94
N GLY A 256 20.98 5.95 -2.48
CA GLY A 256 20.06 4.98 -3.07
C GLY A 256 20.23 3.54 -2.58
N ASN A 257 20.98 3.33 -1.49
CA ASN A 257 21.06 2.04 -0.82
C ASN A 257 19.73 1.73 -0.12
N VAL A 258 19.31 0.45 -0.19
CA VAL A 258 18.04 0.01 0.38
C VAL A 258 18.27 -0.99 1.51
N GLU A 259 17.89 -0.56 2.71
CA GLU A 259 17.74 -1.40 3.90
C GLU A 259 16.31 -1.93 3.96
N ASP A 260 16.16 -3.23 4.19
CA ASP A 260 14.86 -3.90 4.35
C ASP A 260 14.75 -4.37 5.80
N LEU A 261 13.93 -3.68 6.59
CA LEU A 261 13.76 -3.92 8.01
C LEU A 261 12.45 -4.66 8.24
N SER A 262 12.52 -5.80 8.91
CA SER A 262 11.33 -6.47 9.45
C SER A 262 10.63 -5.57 10.48
N PRO A 263 9.34 -5.81 10.79
CA PRO A 263 8.62 -5.06 11.83
C PRO A 263 9.38 -4.94 13.16
N GLU A 264 10.03 -6.02 13.61
CA GLU A 264 10.78 -6.04 14.86
C GLU A 264 12.09 -5.24 14.80
N GLU A 265 12.75 -5.23 13.65
CA GLU A 265 13.96 -4.43 13.42
C GLU A 265 13.61 -2.95 13.30
N ALA A 266 12.54 -2.62 12.57
CA ALA A 266 12.07 -1.25 12.40
C ALA A 266 11.66 -0.60 13.73
N LEU A 267 11.05 -1.35 14.65
CA LEU A 267 10.71 -0.87 16.00
C LEU A 267 11.94 -0.64 16.90
N LYS A 268 13.08 -1.27 16.59
CA LYS A 268 14.34 -1.12 17.34
C LYS A 268 15.26 -0.09 16.71
N ASP A 269 15.01 0.33 15.47
CA ASP A 269 15.83 1.29 14.75
C ASP A 269 15.69 2.69 15.37
N GLU A 270 16.80 3.26 15.82
CA GLU A 270 16.81 4.56 16.48
C GLU A 270 16.29 5.70 15.59
N ARG A 271 16.47 5.59 14.27
CA ARG A 271 16.00 6.58 13.28
C ARG A 271 14.46 6.62 13.24
N LEU A 272 13.81 5.49 13.55
CA LEU A 272 12.39 5.27 13.34
C LEU A 272 11.55 5.36 14.62
N ARG A 273 12.16 5.53 15.81
CA ARG A 273 11.49 5.44 17.12
C ARG A 273 10.25 6.35 17.32
N ASN A 274 10.23 7.51 16.65
CA ASN A 274 9.10 8.47 16.67
C ASN A 274 8.73 8.87 15.24
N PHE A 275 8.59 7.85 14.40
CA PHE A 275 8.25 7.99 13.00
C PHE A 275 7.10 7.04 12.64
N PRO A 276 6.10 7.47 11.87
CA PRO A 276 5.00 6.60 11.50
C PRO A 276 5.46 5.54 10.49
N ILE A 277 5.66 4.31 10.95
CA ILE A 277 6.15 3.17 10.17
C ILE A 277 5.08 2.11 9.88
N PHE A 278 3.91 2.19 10.49
CA PHE A 278 2.78 1.32 10.18
C PHE A 278 2.03 1.83 8.93
N PRO A 279 1.72 0.97 7.93
CA PRO A 279 1.16 1.43 6.65
C PRO A 279 -0.24 2.07 6.75
N GLU A 280 -0.43 3.25 6.15
CA GLU A 280 -1.72 3.96 6.07
C GLU A 280 -2.76 3.15 5.29
N SER A 281 -2.36 2.56 4.16
CA SER A 281 -3.27 1.74 3.36
C SER A 281 -3.69 0.45 4.07
N LEU A 282 -2.87 -0.08 4.98
CA LEU A 282 -3.25 -1.21 5.84
C LEU A 282 -4.22 -0.79 6.93
N THR A 283 -3.97 0.35 7.60
CA THR A 283 -4.91 0.96 8.56
C THR A 283 -6.31 1.07 7.98
N ARG A 284 -6.45 1.60 6.74
CA ARG A 284 -7.76 1.69 6.08
C ARG A 284 -8.41 0.32 5.84
N LYS A 285 -7.62 -0.69 5.46
CA LYS A 285 -8.12 -2.06 5.26
C LYS A 285 -8.60 -2.67 6.58
N ILE A 286 -7.85 -2.45 7.66
CA ILE A 286 -8.21 -2.92 9.02
C ILE A 286 -9.51 -2.28 9.50
N VAL A 287 -9.67 -0.96 9.34
CA VAL A 287 -10.90 -0.27 9.73
C VAL A 287 -12.07 -0.73 8.86
N ASN A 288 -11.90 -0.87 7.54
CA ASN A 288 -12.96 -1.42 6.68
C ASN A 288 -13.33 -2.86 7.06
N ALA A 289 -12.37 -3.66 7.53
CA ALA A 289 -12.63 -5.02 7.99
C ALA A 289 -13.57 -5.08 9.20
N GLN A 290 -13.76 -4.00 9.97
CA GLN A 290 -14.74 -3.94 11.07
C GLN A 290 -16.19 -4.12 10.59
N ASN A 291 -16.47 -3.93 9.30
CA ASN A 291 -17.75 -4.31 8.69
C ASN A 291 -18.01 -5.83 8.68
N TYR A 292 -16.98 -6.65 8.91
CA TYR A 292 -17.03 -8.10 8.85
C TYR A 292 -17.07 -8.72 10.25
N TRP A 293 -17.84 -8.11 11.14
CA TRP A 293 -17.87 -8.43 12.57
C TRP A 293 -18.56 -9.75 12.93
N LYS A 294 -19.37 -10.33 12.03
CA LYS A 294 -20.07 -11.59 12.29
C LYS A 294 -19.11 -12.77 12.19
N GLU A 295 -19.46 -13.87 12.88
CA GLU A 295 -18.62 -15.07 13.02
C GLU A 295 -18.19 -15.72 11.69
N SER A 296 -19.09 -15.73 10.69
CA SER A 296 -18.87 -16.37 9.40
C SER A 296 -18.82 -15.37 8.24
N ALA A 297 -17.96 -15.65 7.26
CA ALA A 297 -17.85 -14.82 6.06
C ALA A 297 -19.18 -14.72 5.28
N PHE A 298 -19.98 -15.78 5.24
CA PHE A 298 -21.29 -15.76 4.59
C PHE A 298 -22.31 -14.87 5.31
N ALA A 299 -22.30 -14.87 6.64
CA ALA A 299 -23.14 -13.96 7.41
C ALA A 299 -22.73 -12.50 7.17
N ASN A 300 -21.43 -12.23 7.09
CA ASN A 300 -20.92 -10.90 6.74
C ASN A 300 -21.35 -10.49 5.33
N ILE A 301 -21.21 -11.35 4.31
CA ILE A 301 -21.67 -11.04 2.95
C ILE A 301 -23.17 -10.72 2.92
N LYS A 302 -23.99 -11.55 3.58
CA LYS A 302 -25.43 -11.31 3.70
C LYS A 302 -25.72 -9.97 4.36
N ASN A 303 -24.94 -9.61 5.38
CA ASN A 303 -25.07 -8.31 6.03
C ASN A 303 -24.74 -7.17 5.05
N LEU A 304 -23.53 -7.16 4.49
CA LEU A 304 -23.06 -6.07 3.63
C LEU A 304 -23.88 -5.89 2.35
N TRP A 305 -24.58 -6.91 1.86
CA TRP A 305 -25.33 -6.82 0.60
C TRP A 305 -26.83 -6.60 0.79
N LEU A 306 -27.40 -7.00 1.92
CA LEU A 306 -28.85 -7.02 2.11
C LEU A 306 -29.32 -6.28 3.36
N HIS A 307 -28.64 -6.47 4.49
CA HIS A 307 -29.14 -6.00 5.79
C HIS A 307 -28.51 -4.70 6.27
N HIS A 308 -27.23 -4.48 5.96
CA HIS A 308 -26.43 -3.31 6.33
C HIS A 308 -26.43 -3.02 7.86
N GLU A 309 -26.52 -4.05 8.71
CA GLU A 309 -26.54 -3.89 10.16
C GLU A 309 -25.17 -3.42 10.68
N ASN A 310 -25.16 -2.32 11.43
CA ASN A 310 -23.97 -1.72 12.04
C ASN A 310 -22.82 -1.52 11.03
N GLN A 311 -23.16 -1.30 9.77
CA GLN A 311 -22.17 -1.09 8.72
C GLN A 311 -21.65 0.35 8.78
N ILE A 312 -20.33 0.48 8.71
CA ILE A 312 -19.61 1.75 8.68
C ILE A 312 -19.07 2.04 7.27
N GLU A 313 -18.93 3.32 6.96
CA GLU A 313 -18.34 3.82 5.73
C GLU A 313 -17.18 4.78 6.04
N LEU A 314 -16.11 4.63 5.27
CA LEU A 314 -14.98 5.54 5.26
C LEU A 314 -15.32 6.70 4.33
N ILE A 315 -15.46 7.90 4.88
CA ILE A 315 -15.69 9.10 4.08
C ILE A 315 -14.43 9.94 4.09
N ASP A 316 -13.78 10.01 2.93
CA ASP A 316 -12.69 10.93 2.69
C ASP A 316 -13.24 12.35 2.52
N VAL A 317 -12.49 13.36 2.96
CA VAL A 317 -12.90 14.76 2.82
C VAL A 317 -13.00 15.09 1.34
N SER A 318 -14.23 15.29 0.87
CA SER A 318 -14.55 15.44 -0.55
C SER A 318 -13.81 16.64 -1.15
N ASN A 319 -13.35 16.48 -2.39
CA ASN A 319 -12.74 17.52 -3.22
C ASN A 319 -11.45 18.19 -2.68
N GLN A 320 -10.88 17.72 -1.56
CA GLN A 320 -9.65 18.30 -0.99
C GLN A 320 -8.42 17.39 -1.05
N GLY A 321 -8.56 16.18 -1.59
CA GLY A 321 -7.44 15.25 -1.79
C GLY A 321 -6.73 14.82 -0.49
N ASN A 322 -7.39 15.00 0.65
CA ASN A 322 -6.93 14.64 1.98
C ASN A 322 -7.68 13.39 2.44
N ARG A 323 -7.13 12.23 2.12
CA ARG A 323 -7.71 10.93 2.48
C ARG A 323 -7.31 10.56 3.91
N GLN A 324 -8.20 9.87 4.61
CA GLN A 324 -7.90 9.27 5.92
C GLN A 324 -6.90 8.10 5.74
N PRO A 325 -6.15 7.67 6.78
CA PRO A 325 -6.18 8.14 8.16
C PRO A 325 -5.55 9.52 8.36
N PHE A 326 -5.84 10.13 9.51
CA PHE A 326 -5.15 11.32 9.99
C PHE A 326 -4.07 10.92 11.00
N LEU A 327 -2.86 11.44 10.84
CA LEU A 327 -1.82 11.31 11.88
C LEU A 327 -2.16 12.26 13.03
N VAL A 328 -2.31 11.73 14.24
CA VAL A 328 -2.51 12.48 15.48
C VAL A 328 -1.49 12.04 16.52
N ILE A 329 -1.16 12.93 17.46
CA ILE A 329 -0.20 12.67 18.53
C ILE A 329 -0.90 12.82 19.87
N ALA A 330 -0.77 11.83 20.74
CA ALA A 330 -1.32 11.85 22.09
C ALA A 330 -0.39 12.60 23.07
N ASN A 331 -0.90 12.95 24.26
CA ASN A 331 -0.13 13.62 25.32
C ASN A 331 1.07 12.79 25.80
N ASP A 332 0.99 11.46 25.72
CA ASP A 332 2.10 10.54 26.03
C ASP A 332 3.17 10.49 24.93
N GLY A 333 2.99 11.25 23.84
CA GLY A 333 3.90 11.33 22.71
C GLY A 333 3.69 10.27 21.64
N LYS A 334 2.80 9.29 21.85
CA LYS A 334 2.53 8.26 20.85
C LYS A 334 1.76 8.81 19.65
N GLU A 335 2.05 8.21 18.51
CA GLU A 335 1.48 8.57 17.22
C GLU A 335 0.39 7.59 16.84
N TYR A 336 -0.74 8.09 16.35
CA TYR A 336 -1.87 7.28 15.96
C TYR A 336 -2.36 7.66 14.57
N TRP A 337 -2.68 6.64 13.78
CA TRP A 337 -3.57 6.72 12.66
C TRP A 337 -5.01 6.78 13.15
N MET A 338 -5.60 7.97 13.11
CA MET A 338 -6.99 8.21 13.44
C MET A 338 -7.87 8.07 12.20
N VAL A 339 -8.92 7.26 12.30
CA VAL A 339 -9.92 7.08 11.24
C VAL A 339 -11.31 7.32 11.80
N ALA A 340 -11.98 8.35 11.30
CA ALA A 340 -13.38 8.64 11.57
C ALA A 340 -14.27 7.96 10.53
N VAL A 341 -15.32 7.29 10.98
CA VAL A 341 -16.26 6.58 10.11
C VAL A 341 -17.70 7.02 10.36
N GLU A 342 -18.52 6.97 9.33
CA GLU A 342 -19.96 7.28 9.39
C GLU A 342 -20.77 5.98 9.27
N PRO A 343 -22.02 5.93 9.74
CA PRO A 343 -22.92 4.83 9.43
C PRO A 343 -23.23 4.77 7.94
N TYR A 344 -23.37 3.55 7.42
CA TYR A 344 -23.76 3.31 6.03
C TYR A 344 -25.08 4.00 5.68
N GLY A 345 -25.14 4.58 4.48
CA GLY A 345 -26.38 5.13 3.92
C GLY A 345 -26.51 6.65 3.99
N LYS A 346 -25.38 7.37 3.95
CA LYS A 346 -25.34 8.86 4.02
C LYS A 346 -25.95 9.42 5.30
N ALA A 347 -25.91 8.65 6.38
CA ALA A 347 -26.16 9.18 7.70
C ALA A 347 -24.92 10.00 8.08
N HIS A 348 -24.95 11.31 7.84
CA HIS A 348 -23.82 12.26 8.02
C HIS A 348 -23.38 12.47 9.49
N GLY A 349 -23.54 11.46 10.35
CA GLY A 349 -23.12 11.46 11.74
C GLY A 349 -21.87 10.60 11.94
N LEU A 350 -21.08 10.93 12.95
CA LEU A 350 -19.92 10.13 13.35
C LEU A 350 -20.41 8.83 14.02
N ALA A 351 -20.08 7.67 13.45
CA ALA A 351 -20.37 6.36 14.05
C ALA A 351 -19.31 5.96 15.08
N ALA A 352 -18.05 6.07 14.69
CA ALA A 352 -16.91 5.68 15.52
C ALA A 352 -15.63 6.41 15.07
N ILE A 353 -14.67 6.45 15.99
CA ILE A 353 -13.28 6.81 15.70
C ILE A 353 -12.44 5.60 16.07
N TYR A 354 -11.58 5.18 15.15
CA TYR A 354 -10.59 4.13 15.38
C TYR A 354 -9.21 4.75 15.49
N LEU A 355 -8.44 4.29 16.46
CA LEU A 355 -7.07 4.74 16.68
C LEU A 355 -6.15 3.54 16.52
N ILE A 356 -5.25 3.62 15.55
CA ILE A 356 -4.26 2.56 15.31
C ILE A 356 -2.88 3.17 15.53
N ASN A 357 -2.11 2.61 16.46
CA ASN A 357 -0.76 3.09 16.75
C ASN A 357 0.08 3.07 15.47
N ALA A 358 0.64 4.23 15.10
CA ALA A 358 1.34 4.44 13.84
C ALA A 358 2.74 3.79 13.79
N GLN A 359 3.22 3.24 14.92
CA GLN A 359 4.46 2.47 15.00
C GLN A 359 4.20 0.97 14.83
N ASN A 360 3.30 0.39 15.62
CA ASN A 360 3.16 -1.06 15.74
C ASN A 360 1.84 -1.62 15.21
N GLY A 361 0.87 -0.76 14.87
CA GLY A 361 -0.43 -1.18 14.34
C GLY A 361 -1.43 -1.68 15.39
N GLU A 362 -1.14 -1.54 16.69
CA GLU A 362 -2.10 -1.87 17.75
C GLU A 362 -3.34 -0.98 17.63
N MET A 363 -4.51 -1.62 17.66
CA MET A 363 -5.80 -0.95 17.46
C MET A 363 -6.51 -0.72 18.79
N SER A 364 -7.07 0.47 18.94
CA SER A 364 -7.77 0.98 20.12
C SER A 364 -9.05 1.69 19.69
#